data_AF-A0AAU5YPQ8-F1
#
_entry.id   AF-A0AAU5YPQ8-F1
#
_cell.length_a   1.000
_cell.length_b   1.000
_cell.length_c   1.000
_cell.angle_alpha   90.00
_cell.angle_beta   90.00
_cell.angle_gamma   90.00
#
_symmetry.space_group_name_H-M   'P 1'
#
loop_
_entity.id
_entity.type
_entity.pdbx_description
1 polymer ?
#
loop_
_entity_poly.entity_id
_entity_poly.type
_entity_poly.pdbx_seq_one_letter_code
_entity_poly.pdbx_strand_id
1 'polypeptide(L)'
;MLLLYSTDLKAIATAAAAAVALTKTTTGPPIHPIAILSRDTTPSSPTTLPFPAYRDTTGNFAHLYHPDTPTAFVIRPDGYLGPRFPLTETTTALSSYFTTLDR
;
A
#
# COMPACT_ATOMS: atom_id res chain seq x y z
N MET A 1 -3.74 -6.23 -5.80
CA MET A 1 -3.12 -4.88 -5.87
C MET A 1 -2.95 -4.34 -4.44
N LEU A 2 -1.95 -3.48 -4.19
CA LEU A 2 -1.67 -2.91 -2.86
C LEU A 2 -1.59 -1.39 -2.94
N LEU A 3 -2.48 -0.69 -2.24
CA LEU A 3 -2.46 0.77 -2.12
C LEU A 3 -1.73 1.16 -0.84
N LEU A 4 -0.81 2.11 -0.92
CA LEU A 4 0.00 2.59 0.21
C LEU A 4 -0.27 4.08 0.43
N TYR A 5 -0.85 4.43 1.58
CA TYR A 5 -1.20 5.80 1.93
C TYR A 5 -0.29 6.34 3.04
N SER A 6 0.46 7.40 2.76
CA SER A 6 1.32 8.09 3.74
C SER A 6 1.77 9.47 3.23
N THR A 7 2.31 10.28 4.13
CA THR A 7 3.13 11.47 3.79
C THR A 7 4.62 11.13 3.63
N ASP A 8 5.07 9.99 4.14
CA ASP A 8 6.47 9.57 4.13
C ASP A 8 6.75 8.62 2.94
N LEU A 9 7.48 9.14 1.95
CA LEU A 9 7.87 8.39 0.75
C LEU A 9 8.84 7.24 1.05
N LYS A 10 9.70 7.38 2.08
CA LYS A 10 10.63 6.32 2.47
C LYS A 10 9.85 5.15 3.08
N ALA A 11 8.89 5.44 3.95
CA ALA A 11 8.02 4.41 4.52
C ALA A 11 7.23 3.67 3.42
N ILE A 12 6.70 4.40 2.42
CA ILE A 12 6.04 3.83 1.25
C ILE A 12 6.97 2.91 0.46
N ALA A 13 8.19 3.37 0.15
CA ALA A 13 9.16 2.59 -0.62
C ALA A 13 9.57 1.30 0.12
N THR A 14 9.81 1.38 1.43
CA THR A 14 10.13 0.23 2.27
C THR A 14 8.99 -0.79 2.30
N ALA A 15 7.75 -0.34 2.51
CA ALA A 15 6.59 -1.22 2.54
C ALA A 15 6.34 -1.89 1.17
N ALA A 16 6.46 -1.14 0.08
CA ALA A 16 6.33 -1.68 -1.28
C ALA A 16 7.40 -2.74 -1.59
N ALA A 17 8.66 -2.46 -1.25
CA ALA A 17 9.76 -3.40 -1.45
C ALA A 17 9.55 -4.69 -0.64
N ALA A 18 9.10 -4.57 0.61
CA ALA A 18 8.81 -5.71 1.46
C ALA A 18 7.65 -6.56 0.91
N ALA A 19 6.56 -5.92 0.45
CA ALA A 19 5.43 -6.61 -0.17
C ALA A 19 5.83 -7.36 -1.45
N VAL A 20 6.63 -6.72 -2.32
CA VAL A 20 7.14 -7.38 -3.54
C VAL A 20 8.09 -8.53 -3.20
N ALA A 21 8.97 -8.36 -2.21
CA ALA A 21 9.85 -9.43 -1.76
C ALA A 21 9.06 -10.65 -1.24
N LEU A 22 7.97 -10.42 -0.49
CA LEU A 22 7.11 -11.48 0.03
C LEU A 22 6.51 -12.34 -1.10
N THR A 23 6.08 -11.73 -2.21
CA THR A 23 5.54 -12.48 -3.36
C THR A 23 6.54 -13.45 -4.01
N LYS A 24 7.85 -13.30 -3.74
CA LYS A 24 8.87 -14.25 -4.19
C LYS A 24 8.97 -15.49 -3.30
N THR A 25 8.46 -15.43 -2.08
CA THR A 25 8.59 -16.48 -1.06
C THR A 25 7.27 -17.15 -0.68
N THR A 26 6.13 -16.52 -1.00
CA THR A 26 4.79 -17.08 -0.78
C THR A 26 4.10 -17.42 -2.09
N THR A 27 3.37 -18.53 -2.12
CA THR A 27 2.43 -18.83 -3.20
C THR A 27 1.24 -17.87 -3.06
N GLY A 28 1.07 -16.97 -4.02
CA GLY A 28 0.02 -15.95 -3.95
C GLY A 28 -0.01 -15.10 -5.22
N PRO A 29 -1.09 -14.33 -5.45
CA PRO A 29 -1.18 -13.46 -6.61
C PRO A 29 -0.10 -12.37 -6.57
N PRO A 30 0.39 -11.91 -7.73
CA PRO A 30 1.37 -10.84 -7.78
C PRO A 30 0.80 -9.57 -7.12
N ILE A 31 1.65 -8.91 -6.32
CA ILE A 31 1.32 -7.62 -5.73
C ILE A 31 1.88 -6.53 -6.63
N HIS A 32 1.01 -5.60 -7.01
CA HIS A 32 1.34 -4.37 -7.68
C HIS A 32 1.14 -3.21 -6.69
N PRO A 33 2.22 -2.60 -6.17
CA PRO A 33 2.12 -1.44 -5.28
C PRO A 33 1.71 -0.18 -6.06
N ILE A 34 0.85 0.62 -5.44
CA ILE A 34 0.51 1.97 -5.89
C ILE A 34 0.58 2.89 -4.66
N ALA A 35 1.31 3.99 -4.77
CA ALA A 35 1.35 5.01 -3.72
C ALA A 35 0.21 6.01 -3.90
N ILE A 36 -0.47 6.32 -2.79
CA ILE A 36 -1.37 7.46 -2.66
C ILE A 36 -0.75 8.40 -1.62
N LEU A 37 -0.11 9.46 -2.09
CA LEU A 37 0.50 10.48 -1.25
C LEU A 37 -0.59 11.35 -0.65
N SER A 38 -0.59 11.50 0.68
CA SER A 38 -1.52 12.42 1.36
C SER A 38 -1.40 13.84 0.80
N ARG A 39 -2.49 14.62 0.88
CA ARG A 39 -2.49 16.05 0.50
C ARG A 39 -1.36 16.82 1.21
N ASP A 40 -1.08 16.44 2.46
CA ASP A 40 -0.10 17.06 3.35
C ASP A 40 1.34 16.63 3.05
N THR A 41 1.54 15.76 2.05
CA THR A 41 2.88 15.38 1.59
C THR A 41 3.59 16.61 1.04
N THR A 42 4.72 16.96 1.65
CA THR A 42 5.57 18.05 1.18
C THR A 42 5.90 17.84 -0.29
N PRO A 43 5.81 18.88 -1.15
CA PRO A 43 6.26 18.79 -2.53
C PRO A 43 7.79 18.61 -2.54
N SER A 44 8.26 17.38 -2.44
CA SER A 44 9.65 17.05 -2.73
C SER A 44 9.83 16.93 -4.24
N SER A 45 11.00 17.38 -4.74
CA SER A 45 11.56 17.05 -6.06
C SER A 45 11.14 15.64 -6.49
N PRO A 46 10.87 15.34 -7.79
CA PRO A 46 10.25 14.09 -8.21
C PRO A 46 11.01 12.90 -7.62
N THR A 47 10.49 12.40 -6.50
CA THR A 47 11.02 11.20 -5.85
C THR A 47 10.36 10.09 -6.63
N THR A 48 11.09 9.60 -7.61
CA THR A 48 10.60 8.58 -8.52
C THR A 48 10.51 7.27 -7.76
N LEU A 49 9.34 7.00 -7.18
CA LEU A 49 9.00 5.64 -6.78
C LEU A 49 9.03 4.76 -8.05
N PRO A 50 9.57 3.53 -8.00
CA PRO A 50 9.65 2.66 -9.16
C PRO A 50 8.29 2.07 -9.58
N PHE A 51 7.19 2.61 -9.05
CA PHE A 51 5.81 2.20 -9.25
C PHE A 51 4.89 3.44 -9.24
N PRO A 52 3.65 3.34 -9.76
CA PRO A 52 2.75 4.47 -9.85
C PRO A 52 2.52 5.16 -8.51
N ALA A 53 2.57 6.48 -8.52
CA ALA A 53 2.32 7.33 -7.36
C ALA A 53 1.34 8.44 -7.75
N TYR A 54 0.27 8.55 -6.96
CA TYR A 54 -0.76 9.57 -7.11
C TYR A 54 -0.82 10.42 -5.86
N ARG A 55 -1.16 11.70 -6.00
CA ARG A 55 -1.36 12.59 -4.87
C ARG A 55 -2.86 12.80 -4.63
N ASP A 56 -3.29 12.59 -3.39
CA ASP A 56 -4.65 12.90 -2.93
C ASP A 56 -4.79 14.41 -2.74
N THR A 57 -4.80 15.19 -3.82
CA THR A 57 -4.70 16.66 -3.77
C THR A 57 -5.84 17.32 -3.00
N THR A 58 -7.05 16.76 -3.06
CA THR A 58 -8.25 17.30 -2.39
C THR A 58 -8.52 16.63 -1.04
N GLY A 59 -7.81 15.55 -0.68
CA GLY A 59 -8.12 14.77 0.52
C GLY A 59 -9.32 13.85 0.35
N ASN A 60 -9.80 13.62 -0.87
CA ASN A 60 -10.96 12.76 -1.13
C ASN A 60 -10.67 11.30 -0.79
N PHE A 61 -9.44 10.83 -1.03
CA PHE A 61 -9.07 9.47 -0.63
C PHE A 61 -9.09 9.35 0.89
N ALA A 62 -8.48 10.31 1.60
CA ALA A 62 -8.51 10.34 3.06
C ALA A 62 -9.95 10.38 3.62
N HIS A 63 -10.82 11.18 2.99
CA HIS A 63 -12.21 11.33 3.39
C HIS A 63 -13.03 10.04 3.21
N LEU A 64 -12.83 9.31 2.11
CA LEU A 64 -13.62 8.10 1.81
C LEU A 64 -13.08 6.86 2.52
N TYR A 65 -11.75 6.74 2.63
CA TYR A 65 -11.09 5.51 3.11
C TYR A 65 -10.60 5.61 4.56
N HIS A 66 -10.73 6.78 5.20
CA HIS A 66 -10.38 7.05 6.60
C HIS A 66 -9.07 6.34 7.05
N PRO A 67 -7.92 6.65 6.44
CA PRO A 67 -6.63 6.16 6.92
C PRO A 67 -6.28 6.89 8.23
N ASP A 68 -6.49 6.21 9.36
CA ASP A 68 -6.22 6.78 10.70
C ASP A 68 -4.71 6.98 10.96
N THR A 69 -3.87 6.19 10.30
CA THR A 69 -2.39 6.24 10.31
C THR A 69 -1.86 6.03 8.89
N PRO A 70 -0.53 6.10 8.62
CA PRO A 70 0.01 5.51 7.40
C PRO A 70 -0.53 4.09 7.23
N THR A 71 -1.25 3.84 6.13
CA THR A 71 -2.11 2.65 5.98
C THR A 71 -1.85 2.00 4.63
N ALA A 72 -1.82 0.67 4.63
CA ALA A 72 -1.80 -0.14 3.43
C ALA A 72 -3.16 -0.82 3.26
N PHE A 73 -3.65 -0.86 2.02
CA PHE A 73 -4.93 -1.46 1.64
C PHE A 73 -4.70 -2.50 0.55
N VAL A 74 -5.23 -3.70 0.76
CA VAL A 74 -5.24 -4.72 -0.29
C VAL A 74 -6.50 -4.56 -1.13
N ILE A 75 -6.33 -4.50 -2.45
CA ILE A 75 -7.43 -4.59 -3.40
C ILE A 75 -7.37 -5.96 -4.07
N ARG A 76 -8.44 -6.73 -3.91
CA ARG A 76 -8.60 -8.08 -4.46
C ARG A 76 -8.73 -8.04 -5.98
N PRO A 77 -8.47 -9.15 -6.70
CA PRO A 77 -8.59 -9.20 -8.16
C PRO A 77 -10.00 -8.86 -8.69
N ASP A 78 -11.04 -9.04 -7.87
CA ASP A 78 -12.43 -8.69 -8.19
C ASP A 78 -12.75 -7.20 -7.95
N GLY A 79 -11.75 -6.39 -7.57
CA GLY A 79 -11.90 -4.96 -7.33
C GLY A 79 -12.39 -4.59 -5.93
N TYR A 80 -12.71 -5.57 -5.09
CA TYR A 80 -13.16 -5.31 -3.72
C TYR A 80 -12.00 -5.04 -2.77
N LEU A 81 -12.30 -4.25 -1.72
CA LEU A 81 -11.37 -4.01 -0.63
C LEU A 81 -11.16 -5.31 0.17
N GLY A 82 -9.90 -5.70 0.31
CA GLY A 82 -9.44 -6.74 1.21
C GLY A 82 -9.04 -6.16 2.58
N PRO A 83 -8.03 -6.73 3.26
CA PRO A 83 -7.57 -6.19 4.53
C PRO A 83 -6.94 -4.80 4.40
N ARG A 84 -7.10 -4.00 5.47
CA ARG A 84 -6.37 -2.75 5.73
C ARG A 84 -5.52 -2.93 6.98
N PHE A 85 -4.33 -2.37 6.99
CA PHE A 85 -3.38 -2.51 8.11
C PHE A 85 -2.42 -1.32 8.17
N PRO A 86 -1.80 -1.03 9.32
CA PRO A 86 -0.74 -0.04 9.42
C PRO A 86 0.38 -0.33 8.42
N LEU A 87 0.92 0.73 7.80
CA LEU A 87 1.97 0.60 6.78
C LEU A 87 3.21 -0.16 7.29
N THR A 88 3.51 -0.02 8.58
CA THR A 88 4.61 -0.71 9.27
C THR A 88 4.42 -2.21 9.39
N GLU A 89 3.18 -2.70 9.29
CA GLU A 89 2.82 -4.12 9.44
C GLU A 89 2.66 -4.85 8.10
N THR A 90 3.02 -4.18 7.00
CA THR A 90 2.76 -4.66 5.63
C THR A 90 3.18 -6.12 5.40
N THR A 91 4.39 -6.51 5.82
CA THR A 91 4.90 -7.87 5.62
C THR A 91 4.07 -8.90 6.38
N THR A 92 3.84 -8.66 7.67
CA THR A 92 3.12 -9.60 8.55
C THR A 92 1.68 -9.76 8.09
N ALA A 93 1.00 -8.65 7.80
CA ALA A 93 -0.40 -8.67 7.39
C ALA A 93 -0.59 -9.33 6.02
N LEU A 94 0.28 -9.07 5.04
CA LEU A 94 0.20 -9.72 3.74
C LEU A 94 0.50 -11.22 3.81
N SER A 95 1.49 -11.62 4.62
CA SER A 95 1.80 -13.04 4.80
C SER A 95 0.60 -13.79 5.38
N SER A 96 -0.01 -13.24 6.44
CA SER A 96 -1.21 -13.82 7.05
C SER A 96 -2.39 -13.86 6.06
N TYR A 97 -2.56 -12.82 5.24
CA TYR A 97 -3.62 -12.77 4.24
C TYR A 97 -3.45 -13.87 3.18
N PHE A 98 -2.25 -14.07 2.65
CA PHE A 98 -1.99 -15.14 1.68
C PHE A 98 -2.21 -16.53 2.27
N THR A 99 -1.73 -16.79 3.49
CA THR A 99 -1.99 -18.06 4.18
C THR A 99 -3.49 -18.32 4.38
N THR A 100 -4.30 -17.28 4.54
CA THR A 100 -5.76 -17.41 4.68
C THR A 100 -6.45 -17.73 3.35
N LEU A 101 -5.92 -17.23 2.23
CA LEU A 101 -6.46 -17.50 0.89
C LEU A 101 -6.10 -18.89 0.36
N ASP A 102 -4.97 -19.46 0.81
CA ASP A 102 -4.51 -20.80 0.43
C ASP A 102 -5.29 -21.93 1.14
N ARG A 103 -6.22 -21.58 2.03
CA ARG A 103 -7.01 -22.52 2.84
C ARG A 103 -8.45 -22.64 2.34
#